data_AF-A0A7W3NHG1-F1
#
_entry.id   AF-A0A7W3NHG1-F1
#
_cell.length_a   1.000
_cell.length_b   1.000
_cell.length_c   1.000
_cell.angle_alpha   90.00
_cell.angle_beta   90.00
_cell.angle_gamma   90.00
#
_symmetry.space_group_name_H-M   'P 1'
#
loop_
_entity.id
_entity.type
_entity.pdbx_description
1 polymer ?
#
loop_
_entity_poly.entity_id
_entity_poly.type
_entity_poly.pdbx_seq_one_letter_code
_entity_poly.pdbx_strand_id
1 'polypeptide(L)'
;FKKTLNYRIDRFLDKVKNSQSILFVRWVANYQEAVELESTLSQITRGSFKVLILNPVEGLQGVSEINWGLSRTCVVNVPIDPNSNVTWDYVLNGVTLTN
;
A
#
# COMPACT_ATOMS: atom_id res chain seq x y z
N PHE A 1 -14.79 -11.39 19.91
CA PHE A 1 -13.67 -10.49 19.53
C PHE A 1 -12.40 -11.25 19.13
N LYS A 2 -11.67 -11.90 20.07
CA LYS A 2 -10.39 -12.59 19.79
C LYS A 2 -10.43 -13.61 18.64
N LYS A 3 -11.48 -14.43 18.56
CA LYS A 3 -11.66 -15.43 17.47
C LYS A 3 -11.72 -14.78 16.08
N THR A 4 -12.47 -13.69 15.94
CA THR A 4 -12.60 -12.95 14.68
C THR A 4 -11.30 -12.29 14.27
N LEU A 5 -10.56 -11.72 15.22
CA LEU A 5 -9.26 -11.12 14.97
C LEU A 5 -8.25 -12.17 14.45
N ASN A 6 -8.11 -13.28 15.17
CA ASN A 6 -7.22 -14.37 14.75
C ASN A 6 -7.56 -14.87 13.35
N TYR A 7 -8.85 -15.08 13.06
CA TYR A 7 -9.28 -15.52 11.74
C TYR A 7 -8.92 -14.54 10.61
N ARG A 8 -8.99 -13.23 10.87
CA ARG A 8 -8.56 -12.21 9.89
C ARG A 8 -7.04 -12.20 9.70
N ILE A 9 -6.28 -12.37 10.78
CA ILE A 9 -4.82 -12.48 10.75
C ILE A 9 -4.41 -13.71 9.94
N ASP A 10 -5.01 -14.88 10.22
CA ASP A 10 -4.69 -16.13 9.54
C ASP A 10 -4.99 -16.03 8.04
N ARG A 11 -6.15 -15.47 7.68
CA ARG A 11 -6.52 -15.23 6.27
C ARG A 11 -5.55 -14.27 5.58
N PHE A 12 -5.14 -13.20 6.26
CA PHE A 12 -4.16 -12.27 5.72
C PHE A 12 -2.82 -12.97 5.46
N LEU A 13 -2.29 -13.70 6.45
CA LEU A 13 -1.02 -14.42 6.32
C LEU A 13 -1.07 -15.51 5.24
N ASP A 14 -2.21 -16.19 5.09
CA ASP A 14 -2.44 -17.14 4.00
C ASP A 14 -2.33 -16.45 2.63
N LYS A 15 -3.00 -15.31 2.44
CA LYS A 15 -2.92 -14.55 1.18
C LYS A 15 -1.52 -14.00 0.91
N VAL A 16 -0.84 -13.50 1.94
CA VAL A 16 0.55 -13.02 1.84
C VAL A 16 1.50 -14.12 1.37
N LYS A 17 1.32 -15.35 1.86
CA LYS A 17 2.17 -16.48 1.50
C LYS A 17 1.88 -17.06 0.12
N ASN A 18 0.62 -17.03 -0.32
CA ASN A 18 0.17 -17.82 -1.46
C ASN A 18 -0.18 -17.00 -2.73
N SER A 19 -0.29 -15.68 -2.62
CA SER A 19 -0.61 -14.84 -3.80
C SER A 19 0.61 -14.62 -4.69
N GLN A 20 0.40 -14.64 -6.01
CA GLN A 20 1.45 -14.37 -7.00
C GLN A 20 1.85 -12.89 -7.05
N SER A 21 0.88 -12.00 -6.82
CA SER A 21 1.06 -10.55 -6.81
C SER A 21 0.18 -9.92 -5.72
N ILE A 22 0.70 -8.94 -4.98
CA ILE A 22 -0.03 -8.21 -3.94
C ILE A 22 0.27 -6.71 -4.03
N LEU A 23 -0.77 -5.88 -3.98
CA LEU A 23 -0.65 -4.45 -3.73
C LEU A 23 -1.05 -4.15 -2.29
N PHE A 24 -0.11 -3.66 -1.48
CA PHE A 24 -0.39 -3.09 -0.17
C PHE A 24 -0.64 -1.61 -0.31
N VAL A 25 -1.69 -1.10 0.31
CA VAL A 25 -2.04 0.32 0.29
C VAL A 25 -2.00 0.86 1.71
N ARG A 26 -1.28 1.96 1.93
CA ARG A 26 -1.16 2.62 3.24
C ARG A 26 -1.44 4.11 3.12
N TRP A 27 -2.35 4.60 3.95
CA TRP A 27 -2.58 6.02 4.15
C TRP A 27 -1.62 6.52 5.23
N VAL A 28 -0.76 7.47 4.89
CA VAL A 28 0.29 8.04 5.74
C VAL A 28 1.41 7.06 6.10
N ALA A 29 2.63 7.43 5.74
CA ALA A 29 3.85 6.89 6.35
C ALA A 29 4.98 7.90 6.20
N ASN A 30 5.99 7.78 7.05
CA ASN A 30 7.30 8.38 6.81
C ASN A 30 8.27 7.40 6.12
N TYR A 31 9.44 7.89 5.73
CA TYR A 31 10.47 7.09 5.05
C TYR A 31 10.89 5.86 5.87
N GLN A 32 11.16 6.02 7.17
CA GLN A 32 11.62 4.93 8.03
C GLN A 32 10.57 3.83 8.15
N GLU A 33 9.30 4.20 8.35
CA GLU A 33 8.18 3.25 8.37
C GLU A 33 8.04 2.50 7.04
N ALA A 34 8.27 3.18 5.92
CA ALA A 34 8.22 2.56 4.59
C ALA A 34 9.37 1.56 4.37
N VAL A 35 10.58 1.90 4.81
CA VAL A 35 11.75 1.00 4.78
C VAL A 35 11.47 -0.26 5.60
N GLU A 36 10.96 -0.11 6.81
CA GLU A 36 10.65 -1.23 7.71
C GLU A 36 9.53 -2.10 7.14
N LEU A 37 8.51 -1.48 6.54
CA LEU A 37 7.40 -2.18 5.90
C LEU A 37 7.89 -2.98 4.67
N GLU A 38 8.66 -2.37 3.75
CA GLU A 38 9.20 -3.04 2.57
C GLU A 38 10.11 -4.22 2.98
N SER A 39 10.96 -4.02 3.97
CA SER A 39 11.84 -5.06 4.52
C SER A 39 11.04 -6.22 5.11
N THR A 40 10.04 -5.92 5.94
CA THR A 40 9.19 -6.93 6.59
C THR A 40 8.39 -7.71 5.57
N LEU A 41 7.75 -7.02 4.62
CA LEU A 41 6.95 -7.66 3.57
C LEU A 41 7.82 -8.56 2.69
N SER A 42 9.04 -8.11 2.33
CA SER A 42 10.00 -8.90 1.55
C SER A 42 10.37 -10.23 2.20
N GLN A 43 10.28 -10.36 3.52
CA GLN A 43 10.56 -11.60 4.24
C GLN A 43 9.38 -12.57 4.27
N ILE A 44 8.14 -12.08 4.15
CA ILE A 44 6.93 -12.89 4.34
C ILE A 44 6.14 -13.17 3.06
N THR A 45 6.29 -12.33 2.03
CA THR A 45 5.67 -12.54 0.72
C THR A 45 6.50 -13.48 -0.13
N ARG A 46 5.87 -14.49 -0.75
CA ARG A 46 6.55 -15.37 -1.71
C ARG A 46 6.46 -14.87 -3.16
N GLY A 47 5.36 -14.20 -3.50
CA GLY A 47 5.13 -13.60 -4.82
C GLY A 47 5.72 -12.21 -4.96
N SER A 48 5.40 -11.54 -6.07
CA SER A 48 5.69 -10.13 -6.25
C SER A 48 4.80 -9.30 -5.32
N PHE A 49 5.32 -8.19 -4.80
CA PHE A 49 4.49 -7.22 -4.12
C PHE A 49 4.96 -5.80 -4.42
N LYS A 50 4.02 -4.87 -4.28
CA LYS A 50 4.23 -3.43 -4.29
C LYS A 50 3.53 -2.80 -3.10
N VAL A 51 4.07 -1.69 -2.62
CA VAL A 51 3.46 -0.85 -1.59
C VAL A 51 3.13 0.50 -2.22
N LEU A 52 1.91 0.96 -2.05
CA LEU A 52 1.47 2.31 -2.39
C LEU A 52 1.23 3.08 -1.10
N ILE A 53 1.97 4.16 -0.90
CA ILE A 53 1.82 5.06 0.25
C ILE A 53 1.22 6.37 -0.25
N LEU A 54 0.10 6.76 0.34
CA LEU A 54 -0.57 8.03 0.06
C LEU A 54 -0.41 8.95 1.27
N ASN A 55 0.35 10.03 1.09
CA ASN A 55 0.59 11.03 2.12
C ASN A 55 -0.29 12.27 1.87
N PRO A 56 -1.30 12.54 2.71
CA PRO A 56 -2.12 13.73 2.57
C PRO A 56 -1.31 14.99 2.84
N VAL A 57 -1.41 15.96 1.94
CA VAL A 57 -0.77 17.28 2.08
C VAL A 57 -1.85 18.36 1.95
N GLU A 58 -1.91 19.24 2.95
CA GLU A 58 -2.85 20.37 2.96
C GLU A 58 -2.59 21.33 1.78
N GLY A 59 -3.67 21.79 1.15
CA GLY A 59 -3.61 22.71 0.01
C GLY A 59 -3.25 22.07 -1.34
N LEU A 60 -2.88 20.79 -1.37
CA LEU A 60 -2.56 20.09 -2.61
C LEU A 60 -3.83 19.82 -3.43
N GLN A 61 -3.80 20.15 -4.72
CA GLN A 61 -4.94 20.01 -5.64
C GLN A 61 -4.92 18.70 -6.46
N GLY A 62 -3.81 17.96 -6.44
CA GLY A 62 -3.63 16.77 -7.25
C GLY A 62 -2.59 15.81 -6.67
N VAL A 63 -2.28 14.76 -7.41
CA VAL A 63 -1.32 13.74 -6.96
C VAL A 63 0.09 14.14 -7.41
N SER A 64 1.07 14.04 -6.50
CA SER A 64 2.49 14.27 -6.81
C SER A 64 3.32 13.09 -6.31
N GLU A 65 4.10 12.47 -7.19
CA GLU A 65 4.99 11.37 -6.81
C GLU A 65 6.20 11.87 -6.00
N ILE A 66 6.66 11.04 -5.06
CA ILE A 66 7.87 11.26 -4.27
C ILE A 66 8.80 10.07 -4.47
N ASN A 67 10.04 10.34 -4.88
CA ASN A 67 11.06 9.31 -5.00
C ASN A 67 11.80 9.13 -3.66
N TRP A 68 11.48 8.06 -2.94
CA TRP A 68 12.20 7.63 -1.74
C TRP A 68 13.31 6.61 -2.01
N GLY A 69 13.58 6.26 -3.28
CA GLY A 69 14.61 5.29 -3.64
C GLY A 69 14.30 3.84 -3.23
N LEU A 70 13.05 3.56 -2.86
CA LEU A 70 12.59 2.22 -2.48
C LEU A 70 12.16 1.43 -3.71
N SER A 71 12.54 0.15 -3.76
CA SER A 71 12.42 -0.68 -4.97
C SER A 71 11.01 -1.21 -5.21
N ARG A 72 10.23 -1.35 -4.13
CA ARG A 72 8.87 -1.90 -4.16
C ARG A 72 7.83 -0.92 -3.66
N THR A 73 8.23 0.27 -3.25
CA THR A 73 7.34 1.26 -2.65
C THR A 73 7.20 2.48 -3.56
N CYS A 74 5.97 2.74 -3.99
CA CYS A 74 5.56 3.98 -4.62
C CYS A 74 4.95 4.90 -3.55
N VAL A 75 5.34 6.16 -3.56
CA VAL A 75 4.91 7.15 -2.58
C VAL A 75 4.38 8.35 -3.33
N VAL A 76 3.19 8.78 -2.95
CA VAL A 76 2.53 9.94 -3.55
C VAL A 76 2.03 10.88 -2.46
N ASN A 77 2.20 12.17 -2.67
CA ASN A 77 1.43 13.18 -1.97
C ASN A 77 0.07 13.34 -2.64
N VAL A 78 -0.98 13.45 -1.83
CA VAL A 78 -2.37 13.55 -2.28
C VAL A 78 -3.14 14.63 -1.52
N PRO A 79 -4.28 15.11 -2.05
CA PRO A 79 -5.19 15.94 -1.29
C PRO A 79 -5.67 15.23 0.00
N ILE A 80 -6.06 16.01 1.00
CA ILE A 80 -6.37 15.51 2.35
C ILE A 80 -7.57 14.56 2.45
N ASP A 81 -8.45 14.53 1.45
CA ASP A 81 -9.66 13.70 1.46
C ASP A 81 -9.33 12.24 1.07
N PRO A 82 -9.38 11.29 2.03
CA PRO A 82 -9.12 9.88 1.76
C PRO A 82 -10.25 9.19 0.96
N ASN A 83 -11.40 9.84 0.80
CA ASN A 83 -12.56 9.28 0.08
C ASN A 83 -12.71 9.85 -1.34
N SER A 84 -11.77 10.69 -1.79
CA SER A 84 -11.81 11.27 -3.13
C SER A 84 -11.62 10.19 -4.19
N ASN A 85 -12.70 9.88 -4.92
CA ASN A 85 -12.64 8.96 -6.06
C ASN A 85 -11.64 9.42 -7.12
N VAL A 86 -11.54 10.74 -7.36
CA VAL A 86 -10.57 11.29 -8.32
C VAL A 86 -9.13 10.93 -7.94
N THR A 87 -8.79 10.97 -6.65
CA THR A 87 -7.48 10.55 -6.16
C THR A 87 -7.25 9.06 -6.39
N TRP A 88 -8.23 8.22 -6.03
CA TRP A 88 -8.12 6.77 -6.17
C TRP A 88 -8.07 6.31 -7.62
N ASP A 89 -8.88 6.89 -8.50
CA ASP A 89 -8.90 6.60 -9.93
C ASP A 89 -7.55 6.94 -10.58
N TYR A 90 -6.91 8.02 -10.13
CA TYR A 90 -5.58 8.40 -10.59
C TYR A 90 -4.50 7.42 -10.09
N VAL A 91 -4.42 7.19 -8.77
CA VAL A 91 -3.32 6.39 -8.19
C VAL A 91 -3.41 4.90 -8.50
N LEU A 92 -4.61 4.39 -8.81
CA LEU A 92 -4.85 3.00 -9.18
C LEU A 92 -5.02 2.82 -10.69
N ASN A 93 -4.74 3.86 -11.49
CA ASN A 93 -4.83 3.75 -12.94
C ASN A 93 -3.93 2.62 -13.47
N GLY A 94 -4.53 1.72 -14.25
CA GLY A 94 -3.84 0.55 -14.81
C GLY A 94 -3.62 -0.60 -13.83
N VAL A 95 -4.03 -0.49 -12.57
CA VAL A 95 -4.02 -1.62 -11.62
C VAL A 95 -5.20 -2.55 -11.94
N THR A 96 -4.89 -3.84 -12.13
CA THR A 96 -5.90 -4.88 -12.38
C THR A 96 -5.79 -6.00 -11.35
N LEU A 97 -6.93 -6.58 -10.97
CA LEU A 97 -6.94 -7.80 -10.17
C LEU A 97 -6.93 -9.01 -11.10
N THR A 98 -6.06 -9.97 -10.79
CA THR A 98 -6.07 -11.29 -11.43
C THR A 98 -6.83 -12.25 -10.52
N ASN A 99 -7.85 -12.91 -11.06
CA ASN A 99 -8.60 -13.97 -10.36
C ASN A 99 -7.84 -15.29 -10.35
#